data_AF-A0A9D4FPN5-F1
#
_entry.id   AF-A0A9D4FPN5-F1
#
_cell.length_a   1.000
_cell.length_b   1.000
_cell.length_c   1.000
_cell.angle_alpha   90.00
_cell.angle_beta   90.00
_cell.angle_gamma   90.00
#
_symmetry.space_group_name_H-M   'P 1'
#
loop_
_entity.id
_entity.type
_entity.pdbx_description
1 polymer ?
#
loop_
_entity_poly.entity_id
_entity_poly.type
_entity_poly.pdbx_seq_one_letter_code
_entity_poly.pdbx_strand_id
1 'polypeptide(L)'
;MCQITPSEVVVAVDDNNIHEVQFITVKTRQLLPGRKFQLQHRCNGIANHQRYLFVTSGTTLYKYSLGGKLVSKVYENTSGDETGKTYVRVIMITLRICSIK
;
A
#
# COMPACT_ATOMS: atom_id res chain seq x y z
N MET A 1 6.02 3.61 2.83
CA MET A 1 7.05 3.12 1.91
C MET A 1 7.46 1.77 2.40
N CYS A 2 7.31 0.71 1.60
CA CYS A 2 7.62 -0.66 1.99
C CYS A 2 8.73 -1.28 1.15
N GLN A 3 9.57 -2.12 1.74
CA GLN A 3 10.62 -2.83 1.02
C GLN A 3 10.06 -4.11 0.38
N ILE A 4 10.35 -4.31 -0.92
CA ILE A 4 9.97 -5.53 -1.66
C ILE A 4 11.16 -6.48 -1.77
N THR A 5 12.32 -5.92 -2.13
CA THR A 5 13.59 -6.63 -2.24
C THR A 5 14.71 -5.77 -1.65
N PRO A 6 15.95 -6.27 -1.50
CA PRO A 6 17.09 -5.45 -1.07
C PRO A 6 17.31 -4.18 -1.89
N SER A 7 16.89 -4.17 -3.16
CA SER A 7 17.10 -3.07 -4.11
C SER A 7 15.81 -2.46 -4.65
N GLU A 8 14.65 -2.77 -4.06
CA GLU A 8 13.35 -2.26 -4.53
C GLU A 8 12.45 -1.92 -3.35
N VAL A 9 11.96 -0.67 -3.34
CA VAL A 9 10.95 -0.18 -2.40
C VAL A 9 9.71 0.24 -3.17
N VAL A 10 8.56 0.18 -2.51
CA VAL A 10 7.29 0.71 -3.00
C VAL A 10 6.86 1.86 -2.14
N VAL A 11 6.39 2.92 -2.77
CA VAL A 11 5.79 4.07 -2.11
C VAL A 11 4.34 4.16 -2.53
N ALA A 12 3.49 4.46 -1.55
CA ALA A 12 2.14 4.92 -1.79
C ALA A 12 2.19 6.44 -1.98
N VAL A 13 1.46 6.95 -2.95
CA VAL A 13 1.28 8.37 -3.18
C VAL A 13 -0.20 8.69 -3.08
N ASP A 14 -0.53 9.64 -2.20
CA ASP A 14 -1.87 10.15 -1.98
C ASP A 14 -1.78 11.68 -1.98
N ASP A 15 -2.02 12.30 -3.13
CA ASP A 15 -1.89 13.76 -3.30
C ASP A 15 -2.99 14.30 -4.22
N ASN A 16 -3.86 15.17 -3.71
CA ASN A 16 -4.77 16.03 -4.49
C ASN A 16 -5.47 15.38 -5.71
N ASN A 17 -5.84 14.09 -5.63
CA ASN A 17 -6.48 13.21 -6.65
C ASN A 17 -5.54 12.19 -7.36
N ILE A 18 -4.26 12.20 -7.07
CA ILE A 18 -3.31 11.17 -7.46
C ILE A 18 -3.28 10.13 -6.34
N HIS A 19 -3.72 8.93 -6.67
CA HIS A 19 -3.68 7.78 -5.78
C HIS A 19 -2.93 6.66 -6.50
N GLU A 20 -1.66 6.45 -6.19
CA GLU A 20 -0.85 5.47 -6.90
C GLU A 20 0.13 4.73 -6.01
N VAL A 21 0.58 3.58 -6.49
CA VAL A 21 1.76 2.89 -5.96
C VAL A 21 2.89 3.03 -6.96
N GLN A 22 4.02 3.56 -6.52
CA GLN A 22 5.24 3.66 -7.32
C GLN A 22 6.28 2.67 -6.80
N PHE A 23 6.96 1.98 -7.71
CA PHE A 23 8.14 1.17 -7.41
C PHE A 23 9.37 2.03 -7.64
N ILE A 24 10.33 1.94 -6.73
CA ILE A 24 11.59 2.67 -6.79
C ILE A 24 12.71 1.65 -6.64
N THR A 25 13.58 1.60 -7.64
CA THR A 25 14.80 0.79 -7.59
C THR A 25 15.89 1.59 -6.89
N VAL A 26 16.49 0.99 -5.87
CA VAL A 26 17.64 1.53 -5.16
C VAL A 26 18.90 0.96 -5.80
N LYS A 27 19.64 1.81 -6.50
CA LYS A 27 20.97 1.52 -7.05
C LYS A 27 21.96 2.45 -6.34
N THR A 28 23.24 2.08 -6.22
CA THR A 28 24.27 2.82 -5.48
C THR A 28 24.09 4.36 -5.50
N ARG A 29 23.63 4.93 -4.37
CA ARG A 29 23.35 6.37 -4.15
C ARG A 29 22.31 7.01 -5.08
N GLN A 30 21.46 6.22 -5.72
CA GLN A 30 20.46 6.67 -6.68
C GLN A 30 19.11 5.98 -6.43
N LEU A 31 18.04 6.76 -6.57
CA LEU A 31 16.66 6.27 -6.61
C LEU A 31 16.18 6.36 -8.05
N LEU A 32 15.92 5.21 -8.66
CA LEU A 32 15.44 5.12 -10.03
C LEU A 32 13.94 4.85 -10.01
N PRO A 33 13.10 5.74 -10.58
CA PRO A 33 11.67 5.49 -10.66
C PRO A 33 11.42 4.28 -11.56
N GLY A 34 10.63 3.34 -11.05
CA GLY A 34 10.24 2.12 -11.74
C GLY A 34 8.82 2.21 -12.28
N ARG A 35 8.15 1.06 -12.31
CA ARG A 35 6.74 0.98 -12.70
C ARG A 35 5.84 1.65 -11.65
N LYS A 36 4.65 2.06 -12.08
CA LYS A 36 3.59 2.55 -11.19
C LYS A 36 2.23 2.04 -11.64
N PHE A 37 1.28 2.00 -10.72
CA PHE A 37 -0.11 1.73 -11.05
C PHE A 37 -1.06 2.63 -10.24
N GLN A 38 -2.13 3.07 -10.90
CA GLN A 38 -3.16 3.90 -10.30
C GLN A 38 -4.08 3.06 -9.42
N LEU A 39 -4.50 3.65 -8.32
CA LEU A 39 -5.51 3.15 -7.41
C LEU A 39 -6.81 3.91 -7.67
N GLN A 40 -7.94 3.22 -7.53
CA GLN A 40 -9.26 3.84 -7.61
C GLN A 40 -9.75 4.34 -6.24
N HIS A 41 -8.85 4.42 -5.26
CA HIS A 41 -9.15 4.78 -3.88
C HIS A 41 -7.95 5.46 -3.23
N ARG A 42 -8.18 6.22 -2.16
CA ARG A 42 -7.12 6.82 -1.34
C ARG A 42 -6.18 5.77 -0.75
N CYS A 43 -4.94 6.17 -0.51
CA CYS A 43 -3.91 5.29 0.01
C CYS A 43 -3.30 5.84 1.31
N ASN A 44 -3.69 5.26 2.43
CA ASN A 44 -3.25 5.68 3.77
C ASN A 44 -2.06 4.87 4.30
N GLY A 45 -1.66 3.81 3.58
CA GLY A 45 -0.62 2.91 4.02
C GLY A 45 -0.40 1.76 3.06
N ILE A 46 0.83 1.25 3.05
CA ILE A 46 1.24 0.12 2.20
C ILE A 46 2.13 -0.84 2.99
N ALA A 47 1.89 -2.14 2.78
CA ALA A 47 2.66 -3.23 3.32
C ALA A 47 2.90 -4.29 2.24
N ASN A 48 3.99 -5.03 2.37
CA ASN A 48 4.31 -6.16 1.50
C ASN A 48 4.35 -7.44 2.33
N HIS A 49 3.58 -8.44 1.91
CA HIS A 49 3.58 -9.74 2.56
C HIS A 49 3.29 -10.83 1.53
N GLN A 50 4.09 -11.90 1.56
CA GLN A 50 3.92 -13.08 0.68
C GLN A 50 3.75 -12.71 -0.82
N ARG A 51 4.53 -11.75 -1.32
CA ARG A 51 4.46 -11.24 -2.72
C ARG A 51 3.15 -10.55 -3.10
N TYR A 52 2.42 -10.04 -2.11
CA TYR A 52 1.26 -9.18 -2.31
C TYR A 52 1.48 -7.83 -1.62
N LEU A 53 0.93 -6.79 -2.25
CA LEU A 53 0.83 -5.47 -1.66
C LEU A 53 -0.51 -5.34 -0.96
N PHE A 54 -0.46 -4.93 0.29
CA PHE A 54 -1.62 -4.61 1.09
C PHE A 54 -1.69 -3.11 1.20
N VAL A 55 -2.76 -2.54 0.67
CA VAL A 55 -2.96 -1.10 0.55
C VAL A 55 -4.18 -0.74 1.35
N THR A 56 -4.07 0.26 2.23
CA THR A 56 -5.19 0.70 3.05
C THR A 56 -5.84 1.95 2.49
N SER A 57 -7.17 1.94 2.50
CA SER A 57 -8.00 3.14 2.51
C SER A 57 -8.70 3.19 3.85
N GLY A 58 -9.18 4.35 4.29
CA GLY A 58 -9.68 4.61 5.66
C GLY A 58 -10.35 3.42 6.36
N THR A 59 -11.30 2.76 5.70
CA THR A 59 -12.09 1.63 6.22
C THR A 59 -11.87 0.28 5.51
N THR A 60 -10.98 0.22 4.52
CA THR A 60 -10.86 -0.93 3.62
C THR A 60 -9.39 -1.33 3.42
N LEU A 61 -9.12 -2.63 3.46
CA LEU A 61 -7.82 -3.22 3.15
C LEU A 61 -7.89 -3.94 1.80
N TYR A 62 -7.10 -3.46 0.86
CA TYR A 62 -7.02 -4.01 -0.50
C TYR A 62 -5.76 -4.86 -0.65
N LYS A 63 -5.89 -5.98 -1.37
CA LYS A 63 -4.79 -6.85 -1.74
C LYS A 63 -4.53 -6.74 -3.23
N TYR A 64 -3.31 -6.34 -3.57
CA TYR A 64 -2.82 -6.19 -4.93
C TYR A 64 -1.69 -7.17 -5.21
N SER A 65 -1.62 -7.64 -6.45
CA SER A 65 -0.40 -8.28 -6.97
C SER A 65 0.71 -7.24 -7.14
N LEU A 66 1.97 -7.67 -7.18
CA LEU A 66 3.11 -6.79 -7.49
C LEU A 66 3.06 -6.16 -8.89
N GLY A 67 2.21 -6.71 -9.78
CA GLY A 67 1.91 -6.15 -11.10
C GLY A 67 0.79 -5.12 -11.13
N GLY A 68 0.18 -4.79 -9.98
CA GLY A 68 -0.86 -3.76 -9.86
C GLY A 68 -2.28 -4.23 -10.09
N LYS A 69 -2.51 -5.52 -10.35
CA LYS A 69 -3.86 -6.09 -10.41
C LYS A 69 -4.46 -6.19 -9.00
N LEU A 70 -5.65 -5.63 -8.80
CA LEU A 70 -6.46 -5.88 -7.61
C LEU A 70 -6.84 -7.36 -7.56
N VAL A 71 -6.49 -8.02 -6.46
CA VAL A 71 -6.78 -9.44 -6.23
C VAL A 71 -8.07 -9.57 -5.43
N SER A 72 -8.18 -8.84 -4.32
CA SER A 72 -9.38 -8.84 -3.46
C SER A 72 -9.40 -7.66 -2.50
N LYS A 73 -10.56 -7.38 -1.92
CA LYS A 73 -10.69 -6.63 -0.66
C LYS A 73 -10.63 -7.64 0.49
N VAL A 74 -9.62 -7.56 1.33
CA VAL A 74 -9.40 -8.50 2.44
C VAL A 74 -10.26 -8.12 3.65
N TYR A 75 -10.55 -6.83 3.78
CA TYR A 75 -11.42 -6.28 4.79
C TYR A 75 -12.11 -5.05 4.23
N GLU A 76 -13.39 -4.87 4.53
CA GLU A 76 -14.16 -3.66 4.20
C GLU A 76 -15.12 -3.41 5.35
N ASN A 77 -14.97 -2.26 6.02
CA ASN A 77 -15.96 -1.83 6.99
C ASN A 77 -17.09 -1.07 6.29
N THR A 78 -18.27 -1.69 6.22
CA THR A 78 -19.48 -1.11 5.62
C THR A 78 -20.38 -0.40 6.64
N SER A 79 -20.14 -0.54 7.95
CA SER A 79 -20.97 0.12 8.98
C SER A 79 -20.67 1.61 9.16
N GLY A 80 -19.60 2.13 8.55
CA GLY A 80 -19.24 3.55 8.60
C GLY A 80 -18.70 4.01 9.95
N ASP A 81 -18.52 3.09 10.91
CA ASP A 81 -18.00 3.38 12.24
C ASP A 81 -16.46 3.42 12.26
N GLU A 82 -15.93 4.16 13.24
CA GLU A 82 -14.49 4.41 13.33
C GLU A 82 -13.67 3.18 13.71
N THR A 83 -14.32 2.14 14.25
CA THR A 83 -13.71 0.85 14.59
C THR A 83 -13.02 0.22 13.38
N GLY A 84 -13.58 0.36 12.17
CA GLY A 84 -12.96 -0.18 10.95
C GLY A 84 -11.61 0.44 10.63
N LYS A 85 -11.40 1.72 10.95
CA LYS A 85 -10.09 2.37 10.79
C LYS A 85 -9.07 1.71 11.73
N THR A 86 -9.48 1.38 12.95
CA THR A 86 -8.63 0.72 13.95
C THR A 86 -8.25 -0.69 13.52
N TYR A 87 -9.21 -1.50 13.03
CA TYR A 87 -8.93 -2.85 12.53
C TYR A 87 -7.94 -2.84 11.36
N VAL A 88 -8.15 -1.97 10.37
CA VAL A 88 -7.25 -1.83 9.22
C VAL A 88 -5.84 -1.44 9.66
N ARG A 89 -5.71 -0.54 10.64
CA ARG A 89 -4.41 -0.17 11.23
C ARG A 89 -3.75 -1.35 11.94
N VAL A 90 -4.49 -2.12 12.75
CA VAL A 90 -3.97 -3.28 13.48
C VAL A 90 -3.51 -4.38 12.52
N ILE A 91 -4.29 -4.70 11.49
CA ILE A 91 -3.92 -5.69 10.47
C ILE A 91 -2.62 -5.28 9.78
N MET A 92 -2.49 -3.99 9.45
CA MET A 92 -1.27 -3.46 8.90
C MET A 92 -0.09 -3.60 9.87
N ILE A 93 -0.25 -3.32 11.17
CA ILE A 93 0.83 -3.44 12.20
C ILE A 93 1.40 -4.86 12.18
N THR A 94 0.52 -5.85 12.14
CA THR A 94 0.88 -7.26 12.03
C THR A 94 1.62 -7.54 10.71
N LEU A 95 1.17 -6.93 9.61
CA LEU A 95 1.82 -6.96 8.30
C LEU A 95 2.96 -5.93 8.20
N ARG A 96 3.98 -6.02 9.08
CA ARG A 96 5.20 -5.17 9.08
C ARG A 96 5.02 -3.80 8.38
N ILE A 97 4.27 -2.92 9.05
CA ILE A 97 3.91 -1.60 8.50
C ILE A 97 5.11 -0.86 7.95
N CYS A 98 4.83 -0.23 6.84
CA CYS A 98 5.71 0.67 6.16
C CYS A 98 4.94 1.97 5.90
N SER A 99 4.64 2.66 7.01
CA SER A 99 3.86 3.90 7.05
C SER A 99 4.65 5.01 6.36
N ILE A 100 3.92 5.88 5.64
CA ILE A 100 4.43 7.18 5.19
C ILE A 100 3.76 8.16 6.14
N LYS A 101 4.55 8.77 7.01
CA LYS A 101 4.12 9.93 7.79
C LYS A 101 4.34 11.18 6.96
#